data_AF-A0A948FQH1-F1
#
_entry.id   AF-A0A948FQH1-F1
#
_cell.length_a   1.000
_cell.length_b   1.000
_cell.length_c   1.000
_cell.angle_alpha   90.00
_cell.angle_beta   90.00
_cell.angle_gamma   90.00
#
_symmetry.space_group_name_H-M   'P 1'
#
loop_
_entity.id
_entity.type
_entity.pdbx_description
1 polymer ?
#
loop_
_entity_poly.entity_id
_entity_poly.type
_entity_poly.pdbx_seq_one_letter_code
_entity_poly.pdbx_strand_id
1 'polypeptide(L)'
;METVKQATTYVCENIKKLSNVKDIDALEKEIIYDMIQDKVLERFESQFNELDADLIDQDIMEEYEALEVFLKVKFPNYTSVLEDVVKEILTEYMIEDQTVAE
;
A
#
# COMPACT_ATOMS: atom_id res chain seq x y z
N MET A 1 -10.29 3.52 -4.35
CA MET A 1 -9.67 4.02 -3.10
C MET A 1 -8.75 5.18 -3.47
N GLU A 2 -8.64 6.24 -2.67
CA GLU A 2 -7.88 7.44 -3.07
C GLU A 2 -6.59 7.66 -2.28
N THR A 3 -6.41 7.09 -1.09
CA THR A 3 -5.18 7.25 -0.27
C THR A 3 -4.70 5.91 0.29
N VAL A 4 -3.42 5.83 0.65
CA VAL A 4 -2.82 4.68 1.38
C VAL A 4 -3.58 4.45 2.68
N LYS A 5 -3.92 5.51 3.43
CA LYS A 5 -4.72 5.41 4.67
C LYS A 5 -6.09 4.72 4.44
N GLN A 6 -6.78 5.05 3.35
CA GLN A 6 -8.04 4.39 2.98
C GLN A 6 -7.81 2.94 2.57
N ALA A 7 -6.77 2.67 1.80
CA ALA A 7 -6.36 1.33 1.39
C ALA A 7 -6.04 0.44 2.59
N THR A 8 -5.24 0.92 3.56
CA THR A 8 -4.94 0.23 4.82
C THR A 8 -6.22 -0.09 5.57
N THR A 9 -7.12 0.88 5.72
CA THR A 9 -8.39 0.67 6.42
C THR A 9 -9.20 -0.43 5.73
N TYR A 10 -9.27 -0.40 4.41
CA TYR A 10 -9.96 -1.42 3.62
C TYR A 10 -9.33 -2.81 3.78
N VAL A 11 -7.99 -2.90 3.75
CA VAL A 11 -7.27 -4.17 3.96
C VAL A 11 -7.53 -4.71 5.35
N CYS A 12 -7.38 -3.89 6.39
CA CYS A 12 -7.68 -4.27 7.77
C CYS A 12 -9.12 -4.78 7.93
N GLU A 13 -10.12 -4.08 7.36
CA GLU A 13 -11.52 -4.52 7.44
C GLU A 13 -11.77 -5.85 6.73
N ASN A 14 -11.07 -6.13 5.63
CA ASN A 14 -11.17 -7.41 4.95
C ASN A 14 -10.46 -8.52 5.73
N ILE A 15 -9.26 -8.28 6.26
CA ILE A 15 -8.57 -9.25 7.14
C ILE A 15 -9.44 -9.57 8.36
N LYS A 16 -10.06 -8.57 9.01
CA LYS A 16 -11.03 -8.80 10.10
C LYS A 16 -12.14 -9.75 9.71
N LYS A 17 -12.72 -9.56 8.52
CA LYS A 17 -13.80 -10.41 7.99
C LYS A 17 -13.32 -11.82 7.64
N LEU A 18 -12.10 -11.96 7.13
CA LEU A 18 -11.52 -13.21 6.68
C LEU A 18 -11.06 -14.07 7.86
N SER A 19 -10.19 -13.53 8.72
CA SER A 19 -9.62 -14.24 9.87
C SER A 19 -10.54 -14.26 11.10
N ASN A 20 -11.77 -13.74 10.98
CA ASN A 20 -12.78 -13.67 12.04
C ASN A 20 -12.26 -13.02 13.35
N VAL A 21 -11.28 -12.13 13.22
CA VAL A 21 -10.67 -11.38 14.33
C VAL A 21 -11.50 -10.14 14.63
N LYS A 22 -11.70 -9.84 15.92
CA LYS A 22 -12.53 -8.69 16.35
C LYS A 22 -11.86 -7.36 16.02
N ASP A 23 -10.55 -7.28 16.22
CA ASP A 23 -9.78 -6.08 15.97
C ASP A 23 -8.40 -6.42 15.41
N ILE A 24 -7.88 -5.46 14.64
CA ILE A 24 -6.51 -5.45 14.10
C ILE A 24 -5.80 -4.48 15.02
N ASP A 25 -4.76 -4.94 15.70
CA ASP A 25 -3.99 -4.09 16.60
C ASP A 25 -3.30 -2.95 15.82
N ALA A 26 -2.95 -1.87 16.54
CA ALA A 26 -2.34 -0.70 15.93
C ALA A 26 -1.04 -1.04 15.19
N LEU A 27 -0.27 -2.01 15.71
CA LEU A 27 0.94 -2.53 15.07
C LEU A 27 0.64 -3.22 13.72
N GLU A 28 -0.34 -4.11 13.65
CA GLU A 28 -0.72 -4.74 12.38
C GLU A 28 -1.22 -3.72 11.36
N LYS A 29 -1.97 -2.72 11.82
CA LYS A 29 -2.42 -1.63 10.95
C LYS A 29 -1.23 -0.83 10.39
N GLU A 30 -0.22 -0.58 11.21
CA GLU A 30 1.02 0.09 10.80
C GLU A 30 1.81 -0.76 9.81
N ILE A 31 1.95 -2.07 10.06
CA ILE A 31 2.59 -3.02 9.14
C ILE A 31 1.87 -3.03 7.78
N ILE A 32 0.53 -3.09 7.77
CA ILE A 32 -0.26 -3.06 6.54
C ILE A 32 -0.09 -1.73 5.81
N TYR A 33 -0.04 -0.62 6.54
CA TYR A 33 0.20 0.70 5.97
C TYR A 33 1.56 0.75 5.27
N ASP A 34 2.61 0.29 5.96
CA ASP A 34 3.98 0.25 5.44
C ASP A 34 4.09 -0.65 4.20
N MET A 35 3.52 -1.86 4.24
CA MET A 35 3.51 -2.79 3.10
C MET A 35 2.81 -2.24 1.87
N ILE A 36 1.63 -1.61 2.03
CA ILE A 36 0.93 -0.99 0.89
C ILE A 36 1.81 0.08 0.28
N GLN A 37 2.44 0.89 1.14
CA GLN A 37 3.25 2.00 0.68
C GLN A 37 4.52 1.54 -0.04
N ASP A 38 5.25 0.59 0.54
CA ASP A 38 6.46 0.01 -0.04
C ASP A 38 6.19 -0.62 -1.41
N LYS A 39 5.14 -1.45 -1.52
CA LYS A 39 4.73 -2.02 -2.80
C LYS A 39 4.30 -0.96 -3.82
N VAL A 40 3.58 0.08 -3.39
CA VAL A 40 3.24 1.19 -4.28
C VAL A 40 4.52 1.85 -4.80
N LEU A 41 5.48 2.13 -3.92
CA LEU A 41 6.75 2.74 -4.30
C LEU A 41 7.55 1.84 -5.24
N GLU A 42 7.63 0.54 -5.00
CA GLU A 42 8.31 -0.42 -5.88
C GLU A 42 7.73 -0.37 -7.31
N ARG A 43 6.40 -0.26 -7.45
CA ARG A 43 5.74 -0.12 -8.77
C ARG A 43 6.06 1.21 -9.47
N PHE A 44 6.37 2.25 -8.69
CA PHE A 44 6.79 3.54 -9.20
C PHE A 44 8.32 3.69 -9.30
N GLU A 45 9.12 2.80 -8.71
CA GLU A 45 10.59 2.87 -8.69
C GLU A 45 11.19 2.89 -10.09
N SER A 46 10.69 2.03 -10.98
CA SER A 46 11.11 2.05 -12.39
C SER A 46 10.75 3.37 -13.09
N GLN A 47 9.62 3.98 -12.73
CA GLN A 47 9.21 5.28 -13.28
C GLN A 47 9.96 6.44 -12.63
N PHE A 48 10.37 6.31 -11.37
CA PHE A 48 11.24 7.26 -10.67
C PHE A 48 12.65 7.25 -11.22
N ASN A 49 13.15 6.11 -11.71
CA ASN A 49 14.43 6.06 -12.43
C ASN A 49 14.37 6.73 -13.81
N GLU A 50 13.19 6.76 -14.44
CA GLU A 50 12.96 7.50 -15.70
C GLU A 50 12.69 9.00 -15.46
N LEU A 51 12.12 9.35 -14.31
CA LEU A 51 12.11 10.72 -13.81
C LEU A 51 13.53 11.07 -13.38
N ASP A 52 13.98 12.29 -13.67
CA ASP A 52 15.25 12.78 -13.11
C ASP A 52 15.15 12.66 -11.58
N ALA A 53 15.97 11.79 -10.97
CA ALA A 53 15.99 11.60 -9.52
C ALA A 53 16.33 12.90 -8.77
N ASP A 54 16.98 13.85 -9.46
CA ASP A 54 17.24 15.22 -9.00
C ASP A 54 15.95 16.04 -8.78
N LEU A 55 14.84 15.63 -9.41
CA LEU A 55 13.54 16.29 -9.36
C LEU A 55 12.66 15.79 -8.21
N ILE A 56 13.03 14.66 -7.61
CA ILE A 56 12.40 14.10 -6.41
C ILE A 56 13.26 14.55 -5.24
N ASP A 57 12.82 15.62 -4.60
CA ASP A 57 13.47 16.15 -3.41
C ASP A 57 13.58 15.04 -2.34
N GLN A 58 14.74 14.89 -1.71
CA GLN A 58 14.94 13.89 -0.64
C GLN A 58 13.94 14.11 0.50
N ASP A 59 13.56 15.36 0.78
CA ASP A 59 12.52 15.67 1.76
C ASP A 59 11.15 15.09 1.36
N ILE A 60 10.83 15.01 0.07
CA ILE A 60 9.59 14.39 -0.42
C ILE A 60 9.63 12.86 -0.23
N MET A 61 10.80 12.23 -0.37
CA MET A 61 10.94 10.80 -0.11
C MET A 61 10.87 10.46 1.39
N GLU A 62 11.30 11.37 2.27
CA GLU A 62 11.21 11.20 3.72
C GLU A 62 9.80 11.44 4.26
N GLU A 63 8.99 12.31 3.64
CA GLU A 63 7.60 12.55 4.04
C GLU A 63 6.60 11.73 3.23
N TYR A 64 6.07 10.66 3.83
CA TYR A 64 5.10 9.75 3.22
C TYR A 64 3.83 10.43 2.67
N GLU A 65 3.31 11.47 3.34
CA GLU A 65 2.17 12.22 2.83
C GLU A 65 2.54 13.11 1.63
N ALA A 66 3.75 13.68 1.62
CA ALA A 66 4.26 14.45 0.49
C ALA A 66 4.51 13.55 -0.73
N LEU A 67 5.09 12.37 -0.51
CA LEU A 67 5.32 11.36 -1.53
C LEU A 67 4.02 10.88 -2.16
N GLU A 68 2.99 10.62 -1.36
CA GLU A 68 1.66 10.24 -1.85
C GLU A 68 1.06 11.31 -2.76
N VAL A 69 1.13 12.57 -2.33
CA VAL A 69 0.63 13.71 -3.13
C VAL A 69 1.44 13.86 -4.41
N PHE A 70 2.76 13.75 -4.34
CA PHE A 70 3.63 13.78 -5.53
C PHE A 70 3.26 12.69 -6.52
N LEU A 71 3.12 11.45 -6.06
CA LEU A 71 2.75 10.32 -6.88
C LEU A 71 1.40 10.54 -7.56
N LYS A 72 0.39 11.01 -6.84
CA LYS A 72 -0.93 11.32 -7.41
C LYS A 72 -0.88 12.39 -8.49
N VAL A 73 -0.05 13.40 -8.31
CA VAL A 73 0.07 14.53 -9.25
C VAL A 73 0.86 14.10 -10.49
N LYS A 74 1.94 13.34 -10.32
CA LYS A 74 2.83 12.91 -11.40
C LYS A 74 2.29 11.72 -12.18
N PHE A 75 1.64 10.80 -11.49
CA PHE A 75 1.19 9.52 -12.02
C PHE A 75 -0.32 9.41 -11.96
N PRO A 76 -1.04 9.64 -13.07
CA PRO A 76 -2.50 9.52 -13.10
C PRO A 76 -2.98 8.08 -12.86
N ASN A 77 -2.10 7.08 -13.03
CA ASN A 77 -2.34 5.68 -12.71
C ASN A 77 -2.11 5.33 -11.23
N TYR A 78 -1.75 6.29 -10.36
CA TYR A 78 -1.56 6.05 -8.93
C TYR A 78 -2.71 5.28 -8.29
N THR A 79 -3.95 5.71 -8.55
CA THR A 79 -5.15 5.06 -8.02
C THR A 79 -5.26 3.60 -8.45
N SER A 80 -4.99 3.30 -9.73
CA SER A 80 -5.01 1.91 -10.21
C SER A 80 -3.89 1.06 -9.60
N VAL A 81 -2.68 1.62 -9.44
CA VAL A 81 -1.57 0.92 -8.79
C VAL A 81 -1.91 0.61 -7.33
N LEU A 82 -2.46 1.58 -6.60
CA LEU A 82 -2.91 1.39 -5.22
C LEU A 82 -3.97 0.29 -5.11
N GLU A 83 -4.94 0.26 -6.03
CA GLU A 83 -5.96 -0.79 -6.06
C GLU A 83 -5.39 -2.18 -6.38
N ASP A 84 -4.37 -2.26 -7.24
CA ASP A 84 -3.69 -3.51 -7.57
C ASP A 84 -2.89 -4.04 -6.37
N VAL A 85 -2.12 -3.18 -5.72
CA VAL A 85 -1.35 -3.49 -4.50
C VAL A 85 -2.27 -3.98 -3.38
N VAL A 86 -3.40 -3.30 -3.16
CA VAL A 86 -4.38 -3.73 -2.15
C VAL A 86 -4.93 -5.13 -2.43
N LYS A 87 -5.24 -5.44 -3.71
CA LYS A 87 -5.71 -6.78 -4.09
C LYS A 87 -4.62 -7.83 -3.90
N GLU A 88 -3.37 -7.49 -4.21
CA GLU A 88 -2.23 -8.37 -4.02
C GLU A 88 -2.07 -8.72 -2.54
N ILE A 89 -2.00 -7.73 -1.65
CA ILE A 89 -1.88 -7.94 -0.20
C ILE A 89 -3.06 -8.76 0.33
N LEU A 90 -4.29 -8.43 -0.07
CA LEU A 90 -5.45 -9.21 0.33
C LEU A 90 -5.37 -10.66 -0.14
N THR A 91 -4.87 -10.89 -1.35
CA THR A 91 -4.69 -12.23 -1.90
C THR A 91 -3.61 -12.99 -1.12
N GLU A 92 -2.47 -12.35 -0.80
CA GLU A 92 -1.41 -12.95 0.03
C GLU A 92 -1.97 -13.40 1.40
N TYR A 93 -2.72 -12.53 2.07
CA TYR A 93 -3.39 -12.87 3.34
C TYR A 93 -4.45 -13.97 3.20
N MET A 94 -5.19 -14.03 2.08
CA MET A 94 -6.18 -15.08 1.82
C MET A 94 -5.54 -16.44 1.52
N ILE A 95 -4.34 -16.46 0.92
CA ILE A 95 -3.62 -17.71 0.62
C ILE A 95 -3.03 -18.31 1.90
N GLU A 96 -2.51 -17.49 2.83
CA GLU A 96 -2.00 -17.99 4.10
C GLU A 96 -3.10 -18.70 4.93
N ASP A 97 -4.32 -18.16 4.97
CA ASP A 97 -5.45 -18.74 5.74
C ASP A 97 -5.92 -20.11 5.17
N GLN A 98 -5.72 -20.38 3.87
CA GLN A 98 -6.13 -21.64 3.23
C GLN A 98 -5.14 -22.80 3.39
N THR A 99 -3.89 -22.53 3.78
CA THR A 99 -2.86 -23.57 3.91
C THR A 99 -2.76 -24.19 5.31
N VAL A 100 -3.55 -23.71 6.28
CA VAL A 100 -3.59 -24.24 7.66
C VAL A 100 -4.63 -25.36 7.83
N ALA A 101 -5.22 -25.84 6.74
CA ALA A 101 -6.20 -26.93 6.73
C ALA A 101 -5.68 -28.17 5.99
N GLU A 102 -4.52 -28.71 6.37
CA GLU A 102 -4.14 -30.10 6.09
C GLU A 102 -3.67 -30.84 7.36
#